data_AF-A0A2N1RN59-F1
#
_entry.id   AF-A0A2N1RN59-F1
#
_cell.length_a   1.000
_cell.length_b   1.000
_cell.length_c   1.000
_cell.angle_alpha   90.00
_cell.angle_beta   90.00
_cell.angle_gamma   90.00
#
_symmetry.space_group_name_H-M   'P 1'
#
loop_
_entity.id
_entity.type
_entity.pdbx_description
1 polymer ?
#
loop_
_entity_poly.entity_id
_entity_poly.type
_entity_poly.pdbx_seq_one_letter_code
_entity_poly.pdbx_strand_id
1 'polypeptide(L)'
;MKKIRTIFPAILIVITAALTWATVSYNLYSPGEINFTPVESDLKYFSESFDESRSLFRKDSAELVKQYKKASRSSFPVPSKSDNDLTVDILYLPSQKKPEKLIIISSGVHGVEGYTGSAVQRMIMEEFITAETLASTGFLFIHSMNPYGFRYNRRVTENNIDMNRNSSADSGLYKTVNEGYPAVSDLINPEGPVNTGSAGNIFFEIRSVLKIIRASMPVLRQAILQGQYQFPKGVYYGGSEPEPQIKSIAPYIKKYSAGYPIVMIIDLHTGYGERGKLHLFPNPVKDLKIRTMMEGDFTSYVENLLNGVTFIPMAFEYGTLDSQTTVGSIKSLHITLLENQGFNYGYKSDKDKSEVQKNFREMYFPSSPAWRTKVISDSRAIMKDVLKRFGEI
;
A
#
# COMPACT_ATOMS: atom_id res chain seq x y z
N MET A 1 -33.12 13.45 47.67
CA MET A 1 -32.38 12.16 47.63
C MET A 1 -33.07 11.05 46.81
N LYS A 2 -34.41 10.89 46.80
CA LYS A 2 -35.09 9.83 45.98
C LYS A 2 -34.94 10.00 44.45
N LYS A 3 -34.99 11.22 43.91
CA LYS A 3 -34.81 11.47 42.46
C LYS A 3 -33.41 11.13 41.92
N ILE A 4 -32.36 11.26 42.74
CA ILE A 4 -30.98 10.91 42.34
C ILE A 4 -30.80 9.38 42.27
N ARG A 5 -31.52 8.62 43.10
CA ARG A 5 -31.47 7.14 43.13
C ARG A 5 -32.11 6.46 41.92
N THR A 6 -33.06 7.10 41.23
CA THR A 6 -33.67 6.57 39.99
C THR A 6 -33.00 7.07 38.72
N ILE A 7 -32.33 8.22 38.76
CA ILE A 7 -31.61 8.77 37.60
C ILE A 7 -30.31 8.01 37.33
N PHE A 8 -29.57 7.61 38.38
CA PHE A 8 -28.28 6.93 38.21
C PHE A 8 -28.36 5.57 37.48
N PRO A 9 -29.29 4.66 37.80
CA PRO A 9 -29.46 3.41 37.05
C PRO A 9 -29.88 3.64 35.59
N ALA A 10 -30.73 4.65 35.33
CA ALA A 10 -31.16 4.99 33.99
C ALA A 10 -30.00 5.51 33.12
N ILE A 11 -29.16 6.40 33.67
CA ILE A 11 -27.94 6.86 32.99
C ILE A 11 -26.99 5.70 32.72
N LEU A 12 -26.81 4.79 33.68
CA LEU A 12 -25.94 3.63 33.51
C LEU A 12 -26.45 2.72 32.38
N ILE A 13 -27.76 2.45 32.31
CA ILE A 13 -28.38 1.68 31.22
C ILE A 13 -28.12 2.33 29.86
N VAL A 14 -28.30 3.65 29.75
CA VAL A 14 -28.06 4.39 28.50
C VAL A 14 -26.59 4.30 28.08
N ILE A 15 -25.66 4.49 29.02
CA ILE A 15 -24.22 4.37 28.75
C ILE A 15 -23.86 2.95 28.31
N THR A 16 -24.36 1.92 29.00
CA THR A 16 -24.11 0.52 28.64
C THR A 16 -24.69 0.17 27.27
N ALA A 17 -25.89 0.65 26.95
CA ALA A 17 -26.51 0.46 25.63
C ALA A 17 -25.69 1.15 24.53
N ALA A 18 -25.24 2.38 24.77
CA ALA A 18 -24.40 3.13 23.83
C ALA A 18 -23.04 2.45 23.59
N LEU A 19 -22.37 1.97 24.65
CA LEU A 19 -21.12 1.24 24.54
C LEU A 19 -21.30 -0.09 23.81
N THR A 20 -22.34 -0.85 24.15
CA THR A 20 -22.68 -2.11 23.44
C THR A 20 -22.92 -1.84 21.97
N TRP A 21 -23.72 -0.83 21.64
CA TRP A 21 -23.99 -0.46 20.25
C TRP A 21 -22.72 -0.04 19.51
N ALA A 22 -21.86 0.78 20.13
CA ALA A 22 -20.59 1.20 19.55
C ALA A 22 -19.65 0.01 19.28
N THR A 23 -19.49 -0.91 20.24
CA THR A 23 -18.67 -2.11 20.09
C THR A 23 -19.22 -3.04 19.01
N VAL A 24 -20.53 -3.29 18.99
CA VAL A 24 -21.17 -4.11 17.94
C VAL A 24 -20.99 -3.47 16.57
N SER A 25 -21.20 -2.16 16.46
CA SER A 25 -21.05 -1.41 15.21
C SER A 25 -19.60 -1.42 14.70
N TYR A 26 -18.61 -1.34 15.60
CA TYR A 26 -17.20 -1.45 15.25
C TYR A 26 -16.83 -2.87 14.76
N ASN A 27 -17.30 -3.90 15.45
CA ASN A 27 -16.98 -5.29 15.09
C ASN A 27 -17.63 -5.68 13.75
N LEU A 28 -18.85 -5.20 13.49
CA LEU A 28 -19.59 -5.40 12.24
C LEU A 28 -19.31 -4.33 11.19
N TYR A 29 -18.36 -3.43 11.42
CA TYR A 29 -18.06 -2.34 10.51
C TYR A 29 -17.69 -2.86 9.12
N SER A 30 -18.43 -2.40 8.13
CA SER A 30 -18.10 -2.45 6.71
C SER A 30 -18.20 -1.03 6.17
N PRO A 31 -17.29 -0.61 5.29
CA PRO A 31 -17.42 0.68 4.63
C PRO A 31 -18.65 0.69 3.72
N GLY A 32 -19.11 1.88 3.34
CA GLY A 32 -20.34 2.04 2.56
C GLY A 32 -20.31 1.32 1.22
N GLU A 33 -21.48 0.96 0.70
CA GLU A 33 -21.57 0.47 -0.68
C GLU A 33 -21.18 1.56 -1.66
N ILE A 34 -20.49 1.15 -2.73
CA ILE A 34 -20.11 2.07 -3.81
C ILE A 34 -21.24 2.05 -4.82
N ASN A 35 -21.89 3.19 -5.01
CA ASN A 35 -22.90 3.36 -6.05
C ASN A 35 -22.22 3.50 -7.43
N PHE A 36 -21.70 2.39 -7.95
CA PHE A 36 -21.02 2.32 -9.24
C PHE A 36 -21.33 0.98 -9.91
N THR A 37 -21.87 1.00 -11.13
CA THR A 37 -22.25 -0.21 -11.85
C THR A 37 -21.00 -1.01 -12.26
N PRO A 38 -20.88 -2.29 -11.87
CA PRO A 38 -19.78 -3.14 -12.31
C PRO A 38 -19.74 -3.27 -13.84
N VAL A 39 -18.54 -3.22 -14.41
CA VAL A 39 -18.30 -3.39 -15.85
C VAL A 39 -17.39 -4.60 -16.05
N GLU A 40 -17.91 -5.66 -16.67
CA GLU A 40 -17.22 -6.94 -16.84
C GLU A 40 -15.87 -6.81 -17.56
N SER A 41 -15.80 -5.95 -18.58
CA SER A 41 -14.55 -5.71 -19.33
C SER A 41 -13.45 -5.06 -18.49
N ASP A 42 -13.79 -4.38 -17.40
CA ASP A 42 -12.81 -3.80 -16.47
C ASP A 42 -12.39 -4.84 -15.41
N LEU A 43 -13.27 -5.78 -15.06
CA LEU A 43 -12.98 -6.84 -14.09
C LEU A 43 -11.92 -7.83 -14.60
N LYS A 44 -11.80 -8.02 -15.93
CA LYS A 44 -10.80 -8.90 -16.57
C LYS A 44 -9.34 -8.58 -16.20
N TYR A 45 -9.06 -7.34 -15.76
CA TYR A 45 -7.71 -6.94 -15.40
C TYR A 45 -7.28 -7.50 -14.04
N PHE A 46 -8.24 -7.80 -13.16
CA PHE A 46 -7.98 -8.32 -11.83
C PHE A 46 -7.76 -9.82 -11.84
N SER A 47 -6.87 -10.27 -10.96
CA SER A 47 -6.54 -11.67 -10.74
C SER A 47 -6.56 -11.96 -9.23
N GLU A 48 -6.82 -13.20 -8.86
CA GLU A 48 -6.98 -13.57 -7.43
C GLU A 48 -5.70 -14.15 -6.81
N SER A 49 -4.61 -14.27 -7.59
CA SER A 49 -3.31 -14.76 -7.09
C SER A 49 -2.13 -14.00 -7.70
N PHE A 50 -1.03 -13.95 -6.94
CA PHE A 50 0.26 -13.44 -7.43
C PHE A 50 0.71 -14.16 -8.71
N ASP A 51 0.57 -15.49 -8.76
CA ASP A 51 1.02 -16.29 -9.91
C ASP A 51 0.25 -15.94 -11.19
N GLU A 52 -1.07 -15.77 -11.08
CA GLU A 52 -1.90 -15.34 -12.19
C GLU A 52 -1.57 -13.90 -12.60
N SER A 53 -1.49 -12.97 -11.65
CA SER A 53 -1.11 -11.57 -11.91
C SER A 53 0.24 -11.46 -12.64
N ARG A 54 1.25 -12.20 -12.17
CA ARG A 54 2.60 -12.24 -12.76
C ARG A 54 2.58 -12.88 -14.15
N SER A 55 1.87 -13.99 -14.32
CA SER A 55 1.73 -14.67 -15.61
C SER A 55 1.12 -13.75 -16.67
N LEU A 56 0.03 -13.06 -16.32
CA LEU A 56 -0.65 -12.13 -17.21
C LEU A 56 0.20 -10.90 -17.52
N PHE A 57 0.86 -10.29 -16.53
CA PHE A 57 1.81 -9.20 -16.77
C PHE A 57 2.93 -9.62 -17.73
N ARG A 58 3.52 -10.81 -17.53
CA ARG A 58 4.59 -11.33 -18.40
C ARG A 58 4.10 -11.59 -19.83
N LYS A 59 2.86 -12.07 -19.99
CA LYS A 59 2.21 -12.27 -21.29
C LYS A 59 2.00 -10.95 -22.01
N ASP A 60 1.36 -9.98 -21.36
CA ASP A 60 1.07 -8.66 -21.95
C ASP A 60 2.39 -7.94 -22.32
N SER A 61 3.38 -8.02 -21.44
CA SER A 61 4.73 -7.51 -21.68
C SER A 61 5.41 -8.17 -22.88
N ALA A 62 5.23 -9.48 -23.08
CA ALA A 62 5.85 -10.20 -24.20
C ALA A 62 5.25 -9.75 -25.54
N GLU A 63 3.95 -9.48 -25.59
CA GLU A 63 3.30 -8.96 -26.80
C GLU A 63 3.78 -7.56 -27.14
N LEU A 64 3.93 -6.67 -26.14
CA LEU A 64 4.44 -5.31 -26.37
C LEU A 64 5.90 -5.30 -26.84
N VAL A 65 6.74 -6.23 -26.36
CA VAL A 65 8.13 -6.35 -26.85
C VAL A 65 8.20 -6.74 -28.33
N LYS A 66 7.25 -7.55 -28.83
CA LYS A 66 7.19 -7.88 -30.27
C LYS A 66 6.80 -6.68 -31.12
N GLN A 67 6.03 -5.74 -30.55
CA GLN A 67 5.46 -4.61 -31.28
C GLN A 67 6.43 -3.42 -31.39
N TYR A 68 7.24 -3.16 -30.37
CA TYR A 68 8.04 -1.93 -30.28
C TYR A 68 9.55 -2.18 -30.34
N LYS A 69 10.26 -1.36 -31.11
CA LYS A 69 11.71 -1.52 -31.29
C LYS A 69 12.42 -1.21 -29.97
N LYS A 70 13.41 -2.04 -29.64
CA LYS A 70 14.24 -1.93 -28.41
C LYS A 70 13.45 -2.04 -27.10
N ALA A 71 12.16 -2.40 -27.15
CA ALA A 71 11.44 -2.82 -25.96
C ALA A 71 12.10 -4.05 -25.36
N SER A 72 12.14 -4.14 -24.04
CA SER A 72 12.81 -5.23 -23.35
C SER A 72 12.08 -5.63 -22.08
N ARG A 73 12.16 -6.92 -21.77
CA ARG A 73 11.76 -7.45 -20.47
C ARG A 73 12.99 -7.85 -19.68
N SER A 74 12.91 -7.77 -18.38
CA SER A 74 13.92 -8.29 -17.46
C SER A 74 13.23 -8.76 -16.20
N SER A 75 13.88 -9.62 -15.44
CA SER A 75 13.42 -10.00 -14.11
C SER A 75 14.62 -10.31 -13.24
N PHE A 76 14.46 -10.16 -11.93
CA PHE A 76 15.43 -10.63 -10.96
C PHE A 76 14.73 -11.39 -9.83
N PRO A 77 15.34 -12.48 -9.32
CA PRO A 77 14.78 -13.23 -8.22
C PRO A 77 14.88 -12.44 -6.91
N VAL A 78 13.90 -12.65 -6.04
CA VAL A 78 13.89 -12.14 -4.66
C VAL A 78 14.21 -13.30 -3.73
N PRO A 79 15.33 -13.26 -2.98
CA PRO A 79 15.65 -14.30 -2.02
C PRO A 79 14.54 -14.45 -0.97
N SER A 80 14.15 -15.69 -0.68
CA SER A 80 13.22 -16.01 0.40
C SER A 80 13.64 -17.28 1.11
N LYS A 81 13.29 -17.39 2.40
CA LYS A 81 13.53 -18.57 3.22
C LYS A 81 12.52 -19.68 2.94
N SER A 82 11.30 -19.32 2.52
CA SER A 82 10.20 -20.26 2.32
C SER A 82 9.76 -20.44 0.85
N ASP A 83 10.21 -19.58 -0.06
CA ASP A 83 9.79 -19.60 -1.47
C ASP A 83 11.00 -19.45 -2.41
N ASN A 84 10.98 -20.12 -3.56
CA ASN A 84 12.05 -20.10 -4.55
C ASN A 84 11.63 -19.51 -5.91
N ASP A 85 10.38 -19.06 -6.05
CA ASP A 85 9.81 -18.52 -7.28
C ASP A 85 9.16 -17.14 -7.04
N LEU A 86 9.95 -16.26 -6.42
CA LEU A 86 9.62 -14.85 -6.25
C LEU A 86 10.49 -14.00 -7.16
N THR A 87 9.87 -13.14 -7.96
CA THR A 87 10.57 -12.27 -8.92
C THR A 87 9.98 -10.87 -8.92
N VAL A 88 10.84 -9.89 -9.16
CA VAL A 88 10.42 -8.58 -9.68
C VAL A 88 10.61 -8.63 -11.19
N ASP A 89 9.53 -8.40 -11.93
CA ASP A 89 9.45 -8.37 -13.38
C ASP A 89 9.39 -6.92 -13.88
N ILE A 90 10.12 -6.65 -14.96
CA ILE A 90 10.31 -5.32 -15.52
C ILE A 90 9.96 -5.35 -17.00
N LEU A 91 9.15 -4.40 -17.44
CA LEU A 91 8.95 -4.08 -18.85
C LEU A 91 9.43 -2.66 -19.12
N TYR A 92 10.39 -2.52 -20.03
CA TYR A 92 10.83 -1.23 -20.54
C TYR A 92 10.41 -1.06 -21.99
N LEU A 93 9.68 0.03 -22.25
CA LEU A 93 9.25 0.48 -23.57
C LEU A 93 9.90 1.84 -23.86
N PRO A 94 10.96 1.90 -24.67
CA PRO A 94 11.59 3.16 -24.99
C PRO A 94 10.68 4.04 -25.85
N SER A 95 10.93 5.35 -25.80
CA SER A 95 10.38 6.25 -26.81
C SER A 95 10.89 5.85 -28.20
N GLN A 96 10.01 5.88 -29.20
CA GLN A 96 10.28 5.44 -30.56
C GLN A 96 10.83 6.56 -31.46
N LYS A 97 10.82 7.83 -31.03
CA LYS A 97 11.46 8.93 -31.76
C LYS A 97 12.57 9.60 -30.95
N LYS A 98 12.24 10.19 -29.80
CA LYS A 98 13.21 10.93 -28.97
C LYS A 98 12.89 10.73 -27.48
N PRO A 99 13.88 10.38 -26.64
CA PRO A 99 13.67 10.14 -25.21
C PRO A 99 13.48 11.46 -24.46
N GLU A 100 12.29 12.04 -24.54
CA GLU A 100 12.00 13.32 -23.86
C GLU A 100 11.44 13.09 -22.46
N LYS A 101 10.61 12.06 -22.30
CA LYS A 101 9.85 11.82 -21.08
C LYS A 101 9.82 10.34 -20.73
N LEU A 102 9.90 10.00 -19.45
CA LEU A 102 9.72 8.62 -18.98
C LEU A 102 8.65 8.57 -17.90
N ILE A 103 7.71 7.63 -18.01
CA ILE A 103 6.78 7.29 -16.93
C ILE A 103 7.17 5.94 -16.35
N ILE A 104 7.55 5.93 -15.08
CA ILE A 104 7.77 4.72 -14.29
C ILE A 104 6.45 4.39 -13.58
N ILE A 105 5.98 3.15 -13.70
CA ILE A 105 4.76 2.68 -13.03
C ILE A 105 5.14 1.49 -12.15
N SER A 106 5.14 1.68 -10.84
CA SER A 106 5.45 0.63 -9.87
C SER A 106 4.19 0.08 -9.21
N SER A 107 4.23 -1.21 -8.90
CA SER A 107 3.19 -1.90 -8.14
C SER A 107 3.80 -2.76 -7.03
N GLY A 108 2.98 -2.97 -5.99
CA GLY A 108 3.29 -3.92 -4.93
C GLY A 108 4.52 -3.58 -4.12
N VAL A 109 4.82 -2.29 -3.89
CA VAL A 109 5.77 -1.88 -2.83
C VAL A 109 5.26 -2.38 -1.49
N HIS A 110 3.96 -2.16 -1.23
CA HIS A 110 3.21 -2.96 -0.28
C HIS A 110 2.66 -4.19 -0.98
N GLY A 111 3.03 -5.39 -0.53
CA GLY A 111 2.82 -6.61 -1.30
C GLY A 111 1.36 -6.88 -1.67
N VAL A 112 0.47 -6.91 -0.68
CA VAL A 112 -0.98 -7.16 -0.87
C VAL A 112 -1.67 -6.13 -1.78
N GLU A 113 -1.10 -4.95 -1.95
CA GLU A 113 -1.65 -3.91 -2.84
C GLU A 113 -1.29 -4.20 -4.32
N GLY A 114 -0.39 -5.17 -4.55
CA GLY A 114 0.04 -5.65 -5.85
C GLY A 114 -1.10 -6.21 -6.71
N TYR A 115 -2.19 -6.74 -6.13
CA TYR A 115 -3.35 -7.20 -6.89
C TYR A 115 -3.93 -6.06 -7.74
N THR A 116 -4.22 -4.95 -7.09
CA THR A 116 -4.78 -3.75 -7.70
C THR A 116 -3.75 -3.07 -8.60
N GLY A 117 -2.50 -2.96 -8.13
CA GLY A 117 -1.42 -2.37 -8.92
C GLY A 117 -1.16 -3.13 -10.22
N SER A 118 -1.20 -4.48 -10.19
CA SER A 118 -1.10 -5.32 -11.37
C SER A 118 -2.25 -5.09 -12.35
N ALA A 119 -3.49 -4.98 -11.86
CA ALA A 119 -4.65 -4.73 -12.70
C ALA A 119 -4.55 -3.39 -13.43
N VAL A 120 -4.17 -2.33 -12.71
CA VAL A 120 -3.97 -0.99 -13.27
C VAL A 120 -2.81 -0.98 -14.29
N GLN A 121 -1.69 -1.63 -13.99
CA GLN A 121 -0.58 -1.75 -14.95
C GLN A 121 -1.02 -2.42 -16.24
N ARG A 122 -1.76 -3.53 -16.16
CA ARG A 122 -2.27 -4.24 -17.34
C ARG A 122 -3.25 -3.40 -18.15
N MET A 123 -4.13 -2.66 -17.49
CA MET A 123 -5.02 -1.71 -18.18
C MET A 123 -4.22 -0.63 -18.91
N ILE A 124 -3.19 -0.06 -18.28
CA ILE A 124 -2.33 0.94 -18.92
C ILE A 124 -1.61 0.36 -20.15
N MET A 125 -1.10 -0.87 -20.02
CA MET A 125 -0.48 -1.60 -21.13
C MET A 125 -1.43 -1.81 -22.32
N GLU A 126 -2.68 -2.16 -22.06
CA GLU A 126 -3.68 -2.42 -23.10
C GLU A 126 -4.20 -1.12 -23.74
N GLU A 127 -4.48 -0.09 -22.94
CA GLU A 127 -5.27 1.06 -23.39
C GLU A 127 -4.43 2.30 -23.73
N PHE A 128 -3.22 2.43 -23.18
CA PHE A 128 -2.43 3.67 -23.26
C PHE A 128 -1.06 3.52 -23.90
N ILE A 129 -0.57 2.30 -24.12
CA ILE A 129 0.65 2.06 -24.87
C ILE A 129 0.29 2.04 -26.36
N THR A 130 0.58 3.15 -27.04
CA THR A 130 0.32 3.33 -28.47
C THR A 130 1.55 3.90 -29.17
N ALA A 131 1.57 3.87 -30.50
CA ALA A 131 2.65 4.50 -31.27
C ALA A 131 2.71 6.03 -31.05
N GLU A 132 1.58 6.65 -30.71
CA GLU A 132 1.50 8.08 -30.40
C GLU A 132 2.10 8.39 -29.03
N THR A 133 1.70 7.68 -27.98
CA THR A 133 2.23 7.91 -26.63
C THR A 133 3.72 7.59 -26.56
N LEU A 134 4.15 6.52 -27.23
CA LEU A 134 5.55 6.14 -27.33
C LEU A 134 6.38 7.04 -28.26
N ALA A 135 5.80 8.01 -28.97
CA ALA A 135 6.57 8.88 -29.86
C ALA A 135 7.65 9.67 -29.11
N SER A 136 7.32 10.22 -27.94
CA SER A 136 8.23 11.03 -27.09
C SER A 136 8.33 10.54 -25.65
N THR A 137 7.43 9.65 -25.22
CA THR A 137 7.39 9.13 -23.84
C THR A 137 7.80 7.67 -23.80
N GLY A 138 8.78 7.31 -22.98
CA GLY A 138 9.05 5.92 -22.61
C GLY A 138 8.22 5.49 -21.40
N PHE A 139 8.06 4.18 -21.23
CA PHE A 139 7.42 3.60 -20.05
C PHE A 139 8.32 2.53 -19.42
N LEU A 140 8.38 2.54 -18.09
CA LEU A 140 9.04 1.50 -17.30
C LEU A 140 8.05 0.95 -16.28
N PHE A 141 7.58 -0.28 -16.50
CA PHE A 141 6.71 -0.97 -15.55
C PHE A 141 7.54 -1.86 -14.63
N ILE A 142 7.23 -1.82 -13.34
CA ILE A 142 7.86 -2.65 -12.30
C ILE A 142 6.74 -3.44 -11.61
N HIS A 143 6.71 -4.76 -11.81
CA HIS A 143 5.71 -5.71 -11.27
C HIS A 143 6.42 -6.87 -10.58
N SER A 144 6.48 -6.98 -9.27
CA SER A 144 6.03 -6.07 -8.22
C SER A 144 7.14 -6.02 -7.18
N MET A 145 7.33 -4.89 -6.51
CA MET A 145 8.53 -4.67 -5.68
C MET A 145 8.64 -5.62 -4.47
N ASN A 146 7.52 -6.05 -3.90
CA ASN A 146 7.42 -7.00 -2.78
C ASN A 146 6.64 -8.27 -3.20
N PRO A 147 7.25 -9.18 -3.97
CA PRO A 147 6.56 -10.38 -4.45
C PRO A 147 6.20 -11.35 -3.32
N TYR A 148 6.96 -11.36 -2.21
CA TYR A 148 6.61 -12.16 -1.02
C TYR A 148 5.30 -11.67 -0.41
N GLY A 149 5.21 -10.38 -0.09
CA GLY A 149 3.99 -9.82 0.50
C GLY A 149 2.80 -9.96 -0.44
N PHE A 150 3.01 -9.84 -1.75
CA PHE A 150 1.95 -10.04 -2.74
C PHE A 150 1.44 -11.49 -2.73
N ARG A 151 2.34 -12.48 -2.81
CA ARG A 151 1.96 -13.90 -2.81
C ARG A 151 1.28 -14.34 -1.51
N TYR A 152 1.74 -13.83 -0.37
CA TYR A 152 1.29 -14.25 0.96
C TYR A 152 0.30 -13.29 1.63
N ASN A 153 -0.28 -12.35 0.86
CA ASN A 153 -1.25 -11.35 1.35
C ASN A 153 -0.75 -10.52 2.54
N ARG A 154 0.50 -10.05 2.48
CA ARG A 154 1.10 -9.16 3.47
C ARG A 154 1.42 -7.80 2.86
N ARG A 155 1.35 -6.75 3.68
CA ARG A 155 1.85 -5.43 3.31
C ARG A 155 3.39 -5.42 3.21
N VAL A 156 4.04 -6.08 4.15
CA VAL A 156 5.51 -6.08 4.37
C VAL A 156 6.20 -7.27 3.72
N THR A 157 7.53 -7.30 3.70
CA THR A 157 8.34 -8.42 3.20
C THR A 157 8.28 -9.65 4.13
N GLU A 158 8.94 -10.75 3.75
CA GLU A 158 9.14 -11.92 4.61
C GLU A 158 9.78 -11.57 5.96
N ASN A 159 10.65 -10.56 5.97
CA ASN A 159 11.39 -10.14 7.16
C ASN A 159 10.62 -9.11 8.00
N ASN A 160 9.32 -8.93 7.73
CA ASN A 160 8.47 -7.94 8.39
C ASN A 160 8.87 -6.48 8.09
N ILE A 161 9.54 -6.24 6.95
CA ILE A 161 10.02 -4.91 6.57
C ILE A 161 8.99 -4.21 5.68
N ASP A 162 8.59 -3.01 6.07
CA ASP A 162 7.82 -2.09 5.25
C ASP A 162 8.74 -1.43 4.23
N MET A 163 8.54 -1.72 2.95
CA MET A 163 9.40 -1.20 1.87
C MET A 163 9.33 0.32 1.74
N ASN A 164 8.23 0.94 2.16
CA ASN A 164 8.10 2.40 2.20
C ASN A 164 8.71 3.03 3.46
N ARG A 165 9.40 2.24 4.29
CA ARG A 165 10.29 2.69 5.36
C ARG A 165 11.70 2.08 5.20
N ASN A 166 11.99 1.45 4.06
CA ASN A 166 13.25 0.74 3.83
C ASN A 166 13.99 1.22 2.59
N SER A 167 13.31 1.93 1.68
CA SER A 167 13.86 2.35 0.39
C SER A 167 14.84 3.52 0.56
N SER A 168 16.06 3.22 0.96
CA SER A 168 17.15 4.19 1.04
C SER A 168 18.49 3.52 0.78
N ALA A 169 19.42 4.27 0.18
CA ALA A 169 20.82 3.87 0.11
C ALA A 169 21.63 4.36 1.34
N ASP A 170 21.06 5.28 2.13
CA ASP A 170 21.71 5.83 3.31
C ASP A 170 21.44 4.95 4.54
N SER A 171 22.52 4.39 5.08
CA SER A 171 22.49 3.60 6.31
C SER A 171 22.04 4.39 7.55
N GLY A 172 22.08 5.73 7.50
CA GLY A 172 21.60 6.61 8.56
C GLY A 172 20.12 6.43 8.87
N LEU A 173 19.30 6.12 7.84
CA LEU A 173 17.86 5.87 7.99
C LEU A 173 17.57 4.78 9.03
N TYR A 174 18.29 3.66 8.95
CA TYR A 174 18.07 2.49 9.80
C TYR A 174 18.52 2.70 11.26
N LYS A 175 19.16 3.84 11.55
CA LYS A 175 19.56 4.25 12.90
C LYS A 175 18.60 5.27 13.51
N THR A 176 17.56 5.68 12.78
CA THR A 176 16.59 6.65 13.30
C THR A 176 15.78 6.07 14.45
N VAL A 177 15.57 6.88 15.48
CA VAL A 177 14.85 6.51 16.70
C VAL A 177 13.49 7.20 16.71
N ASN A 178 12.43 6.41 16.85
CA ASN A 178 11.08 6.92 17.02
C ASN A 178 10.73 6.93 18.51
N GLU A 179 11.03 8.04 19.18
CA GLU A 179 10.80 8.22 20.62
C GLU A 179 9.32 8.08 21.04
N GLY A 180 8.39 8.31 20.10
CA GLY A 180 6.95 8.17 20.35
C GLY A 180 6.44 6.74 20.30
N TYR A 181 7.14 5.84 19.60
CA TYR A 181 6.68 4.47 19.37
C TYR A 181 6.58 3.62 20.67
N PRO A 182 7.54 3.66 21.61
CA PRO A 182 7.44 2.91 22.86
C PRO A 182 6.19 3.24 23.68
N ALA A 183 5.71 4.49 23.64
CA ALA A 183 4.54 4.93 24.40
C ALA A 183 3.23 4.22 23.99
N VAL A 184 3.20 3.67 22.78
CA VAL A 184 2.02 3.05 22.16
C VAL A 184 2.24 1.58 21.79
N SER A 185 3.46 1.06 21.94
CA SER A 185 3.86 -0.28 21.54
C SER A 185 3.01 -1.39 22.17
N ASP A 186 2.57 -1.21 23.42
CA ASP A 186 1.69 -2.17 24.12
C ASP A 186 0.32 -2.35 23.44
N LEU A 187 -0.17 -1.30 22.76
CA LEU A 187 -1.40 -1.34 21.99
C LEU A 187 -1.17 -1.90 20.58
N ILE A 188 -0.08 -1.48 19.92
CA ILE A 188 0.15 -1.75 18.50
C ILE A 188 0.98 -3.02 18.23
N ASN A 189 1.64 -3.58 19.24
CA ASN A 189 2.43 -4.81 19.12
C ASN A 189 1.98 -5.84 20.15
N PRO A 190 0.73 -6.34 20.05
CA PRO A 190 0.25 -7.39 20.94
C PRO A 190 1.09 -8.66 20.79
N GLU A 191 1.40 -9.29 21.93
CA GLU A 191 2.17 -10.53 21.98
C GLU A 191 1.27 -11.78 22.06
N GLY A 192 1.85 -12.93 21.73
CA GLY A 192 1.17 -14.24 21.79
C GLY A 192 0.22 -14.48 20.61
N PRO A 193 -0.38 -15.69 20.54
CA PRO A 193 -1.20 -16.07 19.40
C PRO A 193 -2.49 -15.24 19.32
N VAL A 194 -2.91 -14.91 18.11
CA VAL A 194 -4.13 -14.14 17.87
C VAL A 194 -5.36 -14.92 18.35
N ASN A 195 -6.24 -14.24 19.10
CA ASN A 195 -7.55 -14.72 19.51
C ASN A 195 -8.58 -13.61 19.25
N THR A 196 -9.29 -13.68 18.13
CA THR A 196 -10.23 -12.62 17.68
C THR A 196 -11.39 -12.48 18.67
N GLY A 197 -11.78 -13.56 19.34
CA GLY A 197 -12.81 -13.59 20.40
C GLY A 197 -12.34 -13.15 21.79
N SER A 198 -11.08 -12.72 21.97
CA SER A 198 -10.62 -12.20 23.26
C SER A 198 -11.27 -10.85 23.57
N ALA A 199 -11.51 -10.56 24.85
CA ALA A 199 -12.04 -9.25 25.27
C ALA A 199 -11.16 -8.08 24.79
N GLY A 200 -9.84 -8.29 24.72
CA GLY A 200 -8.91 -7.29 24.20
C GLY A 200 -9.12 -6.93 22.73
N ASN A 201 -9.58 -7.88 21.92
CA ASN A 201 -9.90 -7.68 20.50
C ASN A 201 -11.34 -7.22 20.27
N ILE A 202 -12.30 -7.76 21.03
CA ILE A 202 -13.71 -7.35 20.96
C ILE A 202 -13.88 -5.88 21.31
N PHE A 203 -13.14 -5.38 22.32
CA PHE A 203 -13.20 -3.99 22.79
C PHE A 203 -11.97 -3.15 22.36
N PHE A 204 -11.34 -3.51 21.24
CA PHE A 204 -10.11 -2.84 20.78
C PHE A 204 -10.31 -1.34 20.50
N GLU A 205 -11.47 -0.96 19.98
CA GLU A 205 -11.85 0.43 19.69
C GLU A 205 -11.87 1.29 20.95
N ILE A 206 -12.44 0.77 22.05
CA ILE A 206 -12.48 1.47 23.33
C ILE A 206 -11.07 1.63 23.87
N ARG A 207 -10.26 0.56 23.84
CA ARG A 207 -8.85 0.61 24.28
C ARG A 207 -8.05 1.63 23.48
N SER A 208 -8.25 1.67 22.17
CA SER A 208 -7.59 2.60 21.25
C SER A 208 -7.97 4.04 21.55
N VAL A 209 -9.27 4.34 21.70
CA VAL A 209 -9.75 5.69 22.04
C VAL A 209 -9.23 6.14 23.41
N LEU A 210 -9.21 5.27 24.41
CA LEU A 210 -8.66 5.60 25.74
C LEU A 210 -7.15 5.89 25.67
N LYS A 211 -6.38 5.14 24.87
CA LYS A 211 -4.95 5.38 24.67
C LYS A 211 -4.72 6.70 23.93
N ILE A 212 -5.54 6.99 22.91
CA ILE A 212 -5.55 8.25 22.16
C ILE A 212 -5.77 9.45 23.09
N ILE A 213 -6.76 9.39 23.98
CA ILE A 213 -7.06 10.49 24.91
C ILE A 213 -5.88 10.75 25.85
N ARG A 214 -5.15 9.71 26.25
CA ARG A 214 -3.99 9.82 27.15
C ARG A 214 -2.72 10.32 26.46
N ALA A 215 -2.47 9.91 25.21
CA ALA A 215 -1.24 10.19 24.48
C ALA A 215 -1.34 11.38 23.50
N SER A 216 -2.55 11.91 23.26
CA SER A 216 -2.92 12.84 22.18
C SER A 216 -2.81 12.23 20.77
N MET A 217 -3.80 12.53 19.90
CA MET A 217 -3.85 12.04 18.51
C MET A 217 -2.62 12.40 17.66
N PRO A 218 -2.05 13.61 17.75
CA PRO A 218 -0.88 13.97 16.95
C PRO A 218 0.35 13.11 17.26
N VAL A 219 0.61 12.83 18.53
CA VAL A 219 1.76 12.01 18.97
C VAL A 219 1.58 10.56 18.51
N LEU A 220 0.38 9.99 18.65
CA LEU A 220 0.09 8.64 18.17
C LEU A 220 0.22 8.53 16.64
N ARG A 221 -0.34 9.49 15.90
CA ARG A 221 -0.23 9.54 14.43
C ARG A 221 1.21 9.70 13.99
N GLN A 222 1.98 10.59 14.61
CA GLN A 222 3.39 10.77 14.28
C GLN A 222 4.18 9.48 14.55
N ALA A 223 3.99 8.86 15.73
CA ALA A 223 4.68 7.62 16.09
C ALA A 223 4.38 6.47 15.12
N ILE A 224 3.16 6.39 14.59
CA ILE A 224 2.77 5.35 13.62
C ILE A 224 3.24 5.69 12.20
N LEU A 225 3.01 6.93 11.74
CA LEU A 225 3.27 7.34 10.37
C LEU A 225 4.77 7.45 10.07
N GLN A 226 5.61 7.79 11.05
CA GLN A 226 7.05 7.90 10.85
C GLN A 226 7.72 6.53 10.57
N GLY A 227 7.06 5.41 10.88
CA GLY A 227 7.69 4.10 10.90
C GLY A 227 8.69 3.98 12.06
N GLN A 228 9.35 2.82 12.18
CA GLN A 228 10.31 2.58 13.25
C GLN A 228 11.36 1.53 12.85
N TYR A 229 12.50 1.54 13.54
CA TYR A 229 13.65 0.65 13.25
C TYR A 229 14.14 -0.11 14.50
N GLN A 230 13.41 -0.01 15.61
CA GLN A 230 13.80 -0.52 16.93
C GLN A 230 13.14 -1.87 17.29
N PHE A 231 12.00 -2.18 16.67
CA PHE A 231 11.13 -3.31 17.00
C PHE A 231 10.92 -4.17 15.75
N PRO A 232 11.77 -5.17 15.47
CA PRO A 232 11.70 -5.96 14.24
C PRO A 232 10.38 -6.71 14.00
N LYS A 233 9.69 -7.10 15.08
CA LYS A 233 8.37 -7.74 15.02
C LYS A 233 7.21 -6.76 15.04
N GLY A 234 7.49 -5.47 15.21
CA GLY A 234 6.48 -4.43 15.32
C GLY A 234 5.95 -3.98 13.97
N VAL A 235 4.75 -3.41 13.95
CA VAL A 235 4.20 -2.79 12.73
C VAL A 235 5.05 -1.61 12.27
N TYR A 236 5.07 -1.37 10.96
CA TYR A 236 5.82 -0.28 10.30
C TYR A 236 7.34 -0.33 10.54
N TYR A 237 7.89 -1.54 10.72
CA TYR A 237 9.32 -1.76 10.84
C TYR A 237 10.03 -1.52 9.50
N GLY A 238 11.02 -0.62 9.46
CA GLY A 238 11.77 -0.26 8.26
C GLY A 238 13.03 -1.11 8.01
N GLY A 239 13.33 -2.08 8.86
CA GLY A 239 14.51 -2.95 8.71
C GLY A 239 15.77 -2.41 9.38
N SER A 240 16.90 -3.07 9.13
CA SER A 240 18.24 -2.62 9.60
C SER A 240 19.22 -2.39 8.45
N GLU A 241 18.82 -2.77 7.23
CA GLU A 241 19.55 -2.60 5.99
C GLU A 241 18.54 -2.64 4.82
N PRO A 242 18.92 -2.19 3.61
CA PRO A 242 18.03 -2.24 2.46
C PRO A 242 17.73 -3.68 2.06
N GLU A 243 16.45 -3.99 1.89
CA GLU A 243 15.96 -5.25 1.33
C GLU A 243 16.59 -5.51 -0.06
N PRO A 244 16.90 -6.78 -0.43
CA PRO A 244 17.64 -7.10 -1.65
C PRO A 244 17.07 -6.46 -2.93
N GLN A 245 15.74 -6.34 -3.01
CA GLN A 245 15.00 -5.77 -4.13
C GLN A 245 15.36 -4.30 -4.36
N ILE A 246 15.58 -3.53 -3.29
CA ILE A 246 15.96 -2.10 -3.37
C ILE A 246 17.32 -1.95 -4.05
N LYS A 247 18.28 -2.83 -3.71
CA LYS A 247 19.60 -2.87 -4.34
C LYS A 247 19.50 -3.36 -5.78
N SER A 248 18.72 -4.42 -6.04
CA SER A 248 18.59 -5.06 -7.35
C SER A 248 17.88 -4.19 -8.40
N ILE A 249 16.90 -3.37 -8.01
CA ILE A 249 16.16 -2.53 -8.97
C ILE A 249 16.95 -1.30 -9.43
N ALA A 250 17.86 -0.79 -8.59
CA ALA A 250 18.63 0.43 -8.83
C ALA A 250 19.33 0.49 -10.20
N PRO A 251 20.08 -0.55 -10.66
CA PRO A 251 20.73 -0.52 -11.97
C PRO A 251 19.72 -0.46 -13.13
N TYR A 252 18.53 -1.05 -12.99
CA TYR A 252 17.50 -1.00 -14.03
C TYR A 252 16.89 0.39 -14.15
N ILE A 253 16.55 1.02 -13.02
CA ILE A 253 16.05 2.41 -12.99
C ILE A 253 17.07 3.35 -13.64
N LYS A 254 18.33 3.32 -13.17
CA LYS A 254 19.40 4.16 -13.74
C LYS A 254 19.59 3.94 -15.23
N LYS A 255 19.60 2.67 -15.67
CA LYS A 255 19.79 2.32 -17.09
C LYS A 255 18.65 2.83 -17.97
N TYR A 256 17.40 2.62 -17.55
CA TYR A 256 16.24 2.92 -18.40
C TYR A 256 15.79 4.37 -18.33
N SER A 257 16.14 5.09 -17.25
CA SER A 257 15.96 6.54 -17.14
C SER A 257 17.08 7.34 -17.82
N ALA A 258 18.21 6.71 -18.17
CA ALA A 258 19.30 7.39 -18.84
C ALA A 258 18.85 8.02 -20.17
N GLY A 259 19.11 9.32 -20.32
CA GLY A 259 18.77 10.09 -21.52
C GLY A 259 17.38 10.73 -21.51
N TYR A 260 16.56 10.47 -20.48
CA TYR A 260 15.28 11.16 -20.29
C TYR A 260 15.44 12.38 -19.37
N PRO A 261 15.22 13.62 -19.86
CA PRO A 261 15.34 14.82 -19.02
C PRO A 261 14.20 14.97 -18.00
N ILE A 262 13.05 14.32 -18.24
CA ILE A 262 11.87 14.39 -17.38
C ILE A 262 11.41 12.97 -17.06
N VAL A 263 11.26 12.66 -15.77
CA VAL A 263 10.83 11.35 -15.28
C VAL A 263 9.67 11.53 -14.30
N MET A 264 8.54 10.89 -14.59
CA MET A 264 7.44 10.74 -13.64
C MET A 264 7.46 9.33 -13.05
N ILE A 265 7.21 9.19 -11.76
CA ILE A 265 6.89 7.89 -11.15
C ILE A 265 5.45 7.91 -10.65
N ILE A 266 4.71 6.84 -10.97
CA ILE A 266 3.38 6.54 -10.47
C ILE A 266 3.49 5.26 -9.64
N ASP A 267 3.36 5.39 -8.32
CA ASP A 267 3.36 4.26 -7.40
C ASP A 267 1.92 3.91 -6.98
N LEU A 268 1.52 2.66 -7.19
CA LEU A 268 0.13 2.23 -7.08
C LEU A 268 -0.12 1.58 -5.70
N HIS A 269 -1.02 2.18 -4.91
CA HIS A 269 -1.34 1.79 -3.54
C HIS A 269 -2.84 1.65 -3.29
N THR A 270 -3.19 0.90 -2.26
CA THR A 270 -4.57 0.79 -1.76
C THR A 270 -4.62 0.84 -0.24
N GLY A 271 -5.78 1.19 0.30
CA GLY A 271 -6.03 1.18 1.74
C GLY A 271 -6.38 2.56 2.29
N TYR A 272 -5.59 3.58 1.99
CA TYR A 272 -5.83 4.91 2.54
C TYR A 272 -6.94 5.65 1.78
N GLY A 273 -7.81 6.35 2.51
CA GLY A 273 -8.79 7.27 1.92
C GLY A 273 -10.24 6.79 2.00
N GLU A 274 -11.15 7.66 1.56
CA GLU A 274 -12.54 7.35 1.27
C GLU A 274 -12.68 6.20 0.25
N ARG A 275 -13.56 5.25 0.54
CA ARG A 275 -13.79 4.03 -0.24
C ARG A 275 -14.20 4.35 -1.66
N GLY A 276 -13.51 3.70 -2.60
CA GLY A 276 -13.78 3.87 -4.02
C GLY A 276 -13.31 5.21 -4.58
N LYS A 277 -12.58 6.02 -3.81
CA LYS A 277 -12.01 7.27 -4.31
C LYS A 277 -10.52 7.12 -4.54
N LEU A 278 -10.06 7.56 -5.71
CA LEU A 278 -8.65 7.78 -5.98
C LEU A 278 -8.17 9.06 -5.28
N HIS A 279 -7.14 8.94 -4.47
CA HIS A 279 -6.39 10.04 -3.87
C HIS A 279 -5.02 10.13 -4.54
N LEU A 280 -4.63 11.35 -4.89
CA LEU A 280 -3.36 11.64 -5.55
C LEU A 280 -2.43 12.31 -4.55
N PHE A 281 -1.27 11.72 -4.30
CA PHE A 281 -0.25 12.31 -3.44
C PHE A 281 0.95 12.74 -4.30
N PRO A 282 1.01 14.02 -4.70
CA PRO A 282 2.23 14.56 -5.29
C PRO A 282 3.30 14.67 -4.20
N ASN A 283 4.53 14.21 -4.47
CA ASN A 283 5.69 14.69 -3.71
C ASN A 283 6.21 15.90 -4.50
N PRO A 284 6.22 17.11 -3.92
CA PRO A 284 7.19 17.37 -2.88
C PRO A 284 6.58 18.16 -1.73
N VAL A 285 6.67 17.60 -0.52
CA VAL A 285 6.33 18.40 0.65
C VAL A 285 7.42 19.44 0.86
N LYS A 286 7.09 20.72 0.65
CA LYS A 286 7.99 21.85 0.96
C LYS A 286 8.40 21.88 2.43
N ASP A 287 7.60 21.24 3.29
CA ASP A 287 7.90 21.06 4.71
C ASP A 287 8.94 19.94 4.89
N LEU A 288 10.15 20.36 5.26
CA LEU A 288 11.27 19.49 5.63
C LEU A 288 10.87 18.44 6.67
N LYS A 289 10.00 18.76 7.64
CA LYS A 289 9.57 17.79 8.65
C LYS A 289 8.75 16.66 8.04
N ILE A 290 7.87 16.98 7.09
CA ILE A 290 7.05 15.96 6.42
C ILE A 290 7.91 15.16 5.45
N ARG A 291 8.86 15.81 4.76
CA ARG A 291 9.85 15.11 3.92
C ARG A 291 10.68 14.12 4.73
N THR A 292 11.16 14.51 5.92
CA THR A 292 11.88 13.60 6.83
C THR A 292 10.98 12.48 7.38
N MET A 293 9.69 12.71 7.57
CA MET A 293 8.73 11.63 7.90
C MET A 293 8.43 10.67 6.74
N MET A 294 8.76 11.05 5.51
CA MET A 294 8.65 10.23 4.30
C MET A 294 9.99 9.61 3.88
N GLU A 295 11.08 9.84 4.63
CA GLU A 295 12.35 9.18 4.37
C GLU A 295 12.19 7.66 4.40
N GLY A 296 12.69 7.00 3.34
CA GLY A 296 12.56 5.55 3.16
C GLY A 296 11.41 5.12 2.25
N ASP A 297 10.62 6.04 1.69
CA ASP A 297 9.61 5.71 0.67
C ASP A 297 10.24 5.40 -0.70
N PHE A 298 9.58 4.54 -1.48
CA PHE A 298 10.12 4.06 -2.75
C PHE A 298 10.25 5.17 -3.81
N THR A 299 9.34 6.14 -3.85
CA THR A 299 9.37 7.22 -4.84
C THR A 299 10.54 8.18 -4.57
N SER A 300 10.80 8.53 -3.32
CA SER A 300 11.96 9.30 -2.90
C SER A 300 13.27 8.56 -3.18
N TYR A 301 13.29 7.23 -3.02
CA TYR A 301 14.43 6.42 -3.42
C TYR A 301 14.72 6.54 -4.92
N VAL A 302 13.69 6.42 -5.77
CA VAL A 302 13.84 6.60 -7.22
C VAL A 302 14.33 8.02 -7.56
N GLU A 303 13.78 9.06 -6.93
CA GLU A 303 14.26 10.44 -7.09
C GLU A 303 15.77 10.54 -6.82
N ASN A 304 16.22 10.00 -5.68
CA ASN A 304 17.62 10.03 -5.27
C ASN A 304 18.56 9.23 -6.20
N LEU A 305 18.05 8.26 -6.96
CA LEU A 305 18.84 7.55 -7.98
C LEU A 305 19.03 8.39 -9.25
N LEU A 306 18.13 9.35 -9.50
CA LEU A 306 18.03 10.11 -10.74
C LEU A 306 18.48 11.56 -10.53
N ASN A 307 19.80 11.76 -10.44
CA ASN A 307 20.37 13.10 -10.32
C ASN A 307 20.23 13.90 -11.62
N GLY A 308 19.79 15.17 -11.50
CA GLY A 308 19.80 16.14 -12.60
C GLY A 308 18.67 16.00 -13.62
N VAL A 309 17.61 15.26 -13.30
CA VAL A 309 16.37 15.19 -14.11
C VAL A 309 15.25 15.97 -13.41
N THR A 310 14.27 16.44 -14.19
CA THR A 310 13.01 16.90 -13.63
C THR A 310 12.21 15.68 -13.19
N PHE A 311 12.09 15.47 -11.88
CA PHE A 311 11.41 14.33 -11.29
C PHE A 311 10.01 14.70 -10.80
N ILE A 312 8.99 13.91 -11.17
CA ILE A 312 7.59 14.13 -10.79
C ILE A 312 7.05 12.86 -10.11
N PRO A 313 7.08 12.77 -8.78
CA PRO A 313 6.51 11.65 -8.07
C PRO A 313 5.01 11.81 -7.82
N MET A 314 4.30 10.70 -7.95
CA MET A 314 2.88 10.61 -7.71
C MET A 314 2.55 9.24 -7.12
N ALA A 315 1.87 9.20 -5.98
CA ALA A 315 1.22 7.97 -5.52
C ALA A 315 -0.26 8.02 -5.89
N PHE A 316 -0.75 6.95 -6.49
CA PHE A 316 -2.18 6.71 -6.69
C PHE A 316 -2.65 5.80 -5.57
N GLU A 317 -3.51 6.33 -4.72
CA GLU A 317 -4.02 5.61 -3.56
C GLU A 317 -5.53 5.40 -3.70
N TYR A 318 -5.96 4.15 -3.78
CA TYR A 318 -7.37 3.81 -3.89
C TYR A 318 -7.94 3.44 -2.52
N GLY A 319 -8.84 4.29 -2.00
CA GLY A 319 -9.41 4.07 -0.67
C GLY A 319 -10.31 2.83 -0.59
N THR A 320 -10.27 2.14 0.55
CA THR A 320 -10.95 0.85 0.75
C THR A 320 -11.87 0.84 1.97
N LEU A 321 -11.35 1.00 3.18
CA LEU A 321 -12.07 0.92 4.46
C LEU A 321 -12.44 2.30 5.04
N ASP A 322 -12.55 3.35 4.22
CA ASP A 322 -12.83 4.72 4.66
C ASP A 322 -11.92 5.16 5.82
N SER A 323 -10.61 4.98 5.67
CA SER A 323 -9.64 5.23 6.76
C SER A 323 -9.51 6.71 7.16
N GLN A 324 -10.20 7.61 6.46
CA GLN A 324 -10.35 9.02 6.86
C GLN A 324 -11.37 9.21 8.00
N THR A 325 -12.26 8.24 8.21
CA THR A 325 -13.16 8.21 9.37
C THR A 325 -12.46 7.63 10.60
N THR A 326 -12.87 8.02 11.81
CA THR A 326 -12.29 7.47 13.05
C THR A 326 -12.44 5.95 13.11
N VAL A 327 -13.64 5.43 12.82
CA VAL A 327 -13.92 3.99 12.86
C VAL A 327 -13.11 3.23 11.81
N GLY A 328 -13.12 3.69 10.55
CA GLY A 328 -12.35 3.08 9.47
C GLY A 328 -10.84 3.09 9.76
N SER A 329 -10.31 4.19 10.34
CA SER A 329 -8.89 4.28 10.71
C SER A 329 -8.50 3.29 11.82
N ILE A 330 -9.31 3.18 12.88
CA ILE A 330 -9.06 2.24 13.99
C ILE A 330 -9.21 0.80 13.51
N LYS A 331 -10.22 0.52 12.67
CA LYS A 331 -10.42 -0.82 12.10
C LYS A 331 -9.26 -1.23 11.21
N SER A 332 -8.78 -0.32 10.35
CA SER A 332 -7.64 -0.58 9.47
C SER A 332 -6.37 -0.88 10.27
N LEU A 333 -6.13 -0.09 11.33
CA LEU A 333 -5.04 -0.36 12.27
C LEU A 333 -5.20 -1.74 12.91
N HIS A 334 -6.37 -2.04 13.49
CA HIS A 334 -6.63 -3.32 14.17
C HIS A 334 -6.39 -4.53 13.27
N ILE A 335 -6.90 -4.49 12.03
CA ILE A 335 -6.67 -5.55 11.04
C ILE A 335 -5.19 -5.72 10.75
N THR A 336 -4.44 -4.61 10.62
CA THR A 336 -2.98 -4.63 10.43
C THR A 336 -2.26 -5.25 11.63
N LEU A 337 -2.68 -4.92 12.85
CA LEU A 337 -2.07 -5.48 14.07
C LEU A 337 -2.29 -7.00 14.15
N LEU A 338 -3.49 -7.46 13.84
CA LEU A 338 -3.84 -8.88 13.90
C LEU A 338 -3.08 -9.69 12.85
N GLU A 339 -2.89 -9.16 11.64
CA GLU A 339 -2.08 -9.81 10.62
C GLU A 339 -0.62 -9.94 11.08
N ASN A 340 -0.02 -8.84 11.53
CA ASN A 340 1.36 -8.81 11.99
C ASN A 340 1.57 -9.71 13.23
N GLN A 341 0.64 -9.69 14.19
CA GLN A 341 0.66 -10.57 15.36
C GLN A 341 0.57 -12.04 14.93
N GLY A 342 -0.38 -12.37 14.05
CA GLY A 342 -0.60 -13.73 13.57
C GLY A 342 0.60 -14.30 12.82
N PHE A 343 1.27 -13.48 12.02
CA PHE A 343 2.52 -13.86 11.36
C PHE A 343 3.65 -14.16 12.36
N ASN A 344 3.82 -13.30 13.37
CA ASN A 344 4.94 -13.40 14.31
C ASN A 344 4.75 -14.42 15.44
N TYR A 345 3.50 -14.67 15.86
CA TYR A 345 3.17 -15.45 17.06
C TYR A 345 2.14 -16.57 16.82
N GLY A 346 1.63 -16.69 15.59
CA GLY A 346 0.62 -17.67 15.24
C GLY A 346 -0.79 -17.30 15.68
N TYR A 347 -1.69 -18.26 15.58
CA TYR A 347 -3.13 -18.09 15.82
C TYR A 347 -3.60 -19.13 16.84
N LYS A 348 -4.57 -18.76 17.68
CA LYS A 348 -5.14 -19.67 18.67
C LYS A 348 -5.98 -20.77 18.01
N SER A 349 -6.57 -20.49 16.85
CA SER A 349 -7.32 -21.46 16.05
C SER A 349 -7.24 -21.15 14.56
N ASP A 350 -7.58 -22.14 13.73
CA ASP A 350 -7.68 -21.96 12.26
C ASP A 350 -8.79 -20.97 11.87
N LYS A 351 -9.81 -20.83 12.72
CA LYS A 351 -10.85 -19.81 12.55
C LYS A 351 -10.26 -18.41 12.68
N ASP A 352 -9.48 -18.16 13.74
CA ASP A 352 -8.80 -16.87 13.94
C ASP A 352 -7.89 -16.54 12.74
N LYS A 353 -7.12 -17.54 12.27
CA LYS A 353 -6.26 -17.40 11.09
C LYS A 353 -7.06 -17.00 9.85
N SER A 354 -8.11 -17.75 9.54
CA SER A 354 -8.92 -17.52 8.35
C SER A 354 -9.62 -16.15 8.38
N GLU A 355 -10.12 -15.74 9.56
CA GLU A 355 -10.75 -14.43 9.76
C GLU A 355 -9.76 -13.29 9.52
N VAL A 356 -8.57 -13.35 10.12
CA VAL A 356 -7.54 -12.32 9.97
C VAL A 356 -7.07 -12.22 8.52
N GLN A 357 -6.77 -13.35 7.88
CA GLN A 357 -6.32 -13.38 6.48
C GLN A 357 -7.38 -12.81 5.53
N LYS A 358 -8.65 -13.18 5.73
CA LYS A 358 -9.77 -12.65 4.94
C LYS A 358 -9.90 -11.13 5.12
N ASN A 359 -9.91 -10.66 6.36
CA ASN A 359 -10.11 -9.23 6.66
C ASN A 359 -8.94 -8.38 6.15
N PHE A 360 -7.70 -8.87 6.28
CA PHE A 360 -6.53 -8.17 5.80
C PHE A 360 -6.49 -8.08 4.27
N ARG A 361 -6.83 -9.18 3.59
CA ARG A 361 -6.97 -9.16 2.12
C ARG A 361 -8.08 -8.22 1.68
N GLU A 362 -9.28 -8.29 2.26
CA GLU A 362 -10.40 -7.43 1.89
C GLU A 362 -10.08 -5.93 2.13
N MET A 363 -9.29 -5.63 3.15
CA MET A 363 -8.85 -4.26 3.46
C MET A 363 -7.99 -3.65 2.34
N TYR A 364 -7.14 -4.42 1.67
CA TYR A 364 -6.23 -3.91 0.63
C TYR A 364 -6.66 -4.27 -0.79
N PHE A 365 -7.42 -5.34 -0.94
CA PHE A 365 -7.90 -5.84 -2.21
C PHE A 365 -9.38 -6.25 -2.09
N PRO A 366 -10.31 -5.27 -2.06
CA PRO A 366 -11.73 -5.54 -1.92
C PRO A 366 -12.27 -6.49 -3.00
N SER A 367 -13.11 -7.43 -2.59
CA SER A 367 -13.80 -8.35 -3.50
C SER A 367 -14.94 -7.67 -4.29
N SER A 368 -15.30 -6.43 -3.92
CA SER A 368 -16.40 -5.66 -4.53
C SER A 368 -16.14 -5.39 -6.02
N PRO A 369 -17.00 -5.90 -6.93
CA PRO A 369 -16.89 -5.61 -8.37
C PRO A 369 -17.04 -4.11 -8.67
N ALA A 370 -17.93 -3.42 -7.96
CA ALA A 370 -18.13 -1.97 -8.08
C ALA A 370 -16.84 -1.20 -7.74
N TRP A 371 -16.15 -1.58 -6.65
CA TRP A 371 -14.87 -0.97 -6.28
C TRP A 371 -13.81 -1.20 -7.35
N ARG A 372 -13.67 -2.45 -7.83
CA ARG A 372 -12.69 -2.83 -8.85
C ARG A 372 -12.92 -2.09 -10.17
N THR A 373 -14.16 -2.00 -10.64
CA THR A 373 -14.49 -1.21 -11.82
C THR A 373 -14.19 0.27 -11.59
N LYS A 374 -14.51 0.80 -10.41
CA LYS A 374 -14.23 2.21 -10.10
C LYS A 374 -12.72 2.51 -10.09
N VAL A 375 -11.89 1.62 -9.57
CA VAL A 375 -10.41 1.73 -9.68
C VAL A 375 -9.98 1.89 -11.13
N ILE A 376 -10.45 1.01 -12.02
CA ILE A 376 -10.08 1.05 -13.44
C ILE A 376 -10.61 2.32 -14.11
N SER A 377 -11.86 2.71 -13.82
CA SER A 377 -12.46 3.93 -14.33
C SER A 377 -11.68 5.19 -13.93
N ASP A 378 -11.38 5.34 -12.64
CA ASP A 378 -10.62 6.47 -12.10
C ASP A 378 -9.19 6.49 -12.67
N SER A 379 -8.54 5.32 -12.74
CA SER A 379 -7.19 5.17 -13.31
C SER A 379 -7.13 5.56 -14.79
N ARG A 380 -8.13 5.13 -15.57
CA ARG A 380 -8.26 5.48 -16.98
C ARG A 380 -8.48 6.97 -17.17
N ALA A 381 -9.33 7.59 -16.34
CA ALA A 381 -9.57 9.03 -16.39
C ALA A 381 -8.29 9.82 -16.07
N ILE A 382 -7.61 9.49 -14.97
CA ILE A 382 -6.39 10.22 -14.58
C ILE A 382 -5.23 9.97 -15.55
N MET A 383 -5.11 8.78 -16.14
CA MET A 383 -4.04 8.50 -17.12
C MET A 383 -4.20 9.30 -18.41
N LYS A 384 -5.43 9.56 -18.86
CA LYS A 384 -5.69 10.51 -19.97
C LYS A 384 -5.17 11.90 -19.63
N ASP A 385 -5.46 12.38 -18.43
CA ASP A 385 -5.01 13.69 -17.96
C ASP A 385 -3.49 13.76 -17.77
N VAL A 386 -2.89 12.71 -17.21
CA VAL A 386 -1.43 12.59 -17.05
C VAL A 386 -0.77 12.66 -18.41
N LEU A 387 -1.16 11.84 -19.37
CA LEU A 387 -0.50 11.82 -20.69
C LEU A 387 -0.67 13.14 -21.44
N LYS A 388 -1.85 13.76 -21.33
CA LYS A 388 -2.09 15.09 -21.91
C LYS A 388 -1.18 16.14 -21.29
N ARG A 389 -1.22 16.31 -19.97
CA ARG A 389 -0.45 17.35 -19.24
C ARG A 389 1.04 17.10 -19.29
N PHE A 390 1.46 15.84 -19.14
CA PHE A 390 2.86 15.46 -19.26
C PHE A 390 3.37 15.69 -20.68
N GLY A 391 2.51 15.57 -21.69
CA GLY A 391 2.78 15.97 -23.07
C GLY A 391 3.06 17.47 -23.26
N GLU A 392 2.48 18.34 -22.43
CA GLU A 392 2.58 19.81 -22.50
C GLU A 392 3.83 20.40 -21.81
N ILE A 393 4.42 19.66 -20.85
CA ILE A 393 5.71 20.01 -20.18
C ILE A 393 6.86 19.80 -21.14
#